data_AF-A0A8T5STF8-F1
#
_entry.id   AF-A0A8T5STF8-F1
#
_cell.length_a   1.000
_cell.length_b   1.000
_cell.length_c   1.000
_cell.angle_alpha   90.00
_cell.angle_beta   90.00
_cell.angle_gamma   90.00
#
_symmetry.space_group_name_H-M   'P 1'
#
loop_
_entity.id
_entity.type
_entity.pdbx_description
1 polymer ?
#
loop_
_entity_poly.entity_id
_entity_poly.type
_entity_poly.pdbx_seq_one_letter_code
_entity_poly.pdbx_strand_id
1 'polypeptide(L)'
;MTSGEEGTFFYYLALLIGMVLLGAYFWTLMNATIIGVSMILYLTLVLGGMLLVGSTFGFSSTNTRSSRVGLTMLTGILGGIHIFLLFTIFDLIVGIILFAWMGIGLLIAFAAYSWLHE
;
A
#
# COMPACT_ATOMS: atom_id res chain seq x y z
N MET A 1 -0.29 28.57 -18.34
CA MET A 1 -0.49 27.12 -18.16
C MET A 1 -1.92 26.86 -18.56
N THR A 2 -2.13 25.99 -19.54
CA THR A 2 -3.49 25.65 -19.98
C THR A 2 -4.14 24.79 -18.91
N SER A 3 -5.44 24.93 -18.66
CA SER A 3 -6.12 24.35 -17.48
C SER A 3 -6.05 22.81 -17.36
N GLY A 4 -5.55 22.10 -18.39
CA GLY A 4 -5.27 20.67 -18.32
C GLY A 4 -3.91 20.32 -17.68
N GLU A 5 -2.90 21.18 -17.79
CA GLU A 5 -1.55 20.94 -17.26
C GLU A 5 -1.51 21.00 -15.72
N GLU A 6 -2.35 21.84 -15.13
CA GLU A 6 -2.45 22.01 -13.67
C GLU A 6 -3.00 20.75 -12.98
N GLY A 7 -3.94 20.05 -13.63
CA GLY A 7 -4.49 18.78 -13.15
C GLY A 7 -3.45 17.66 -13.14
N THR A 8 -2.70 17.53 -14.25
CA THR A 8 -1.64 16.51 -14.37
C THR A 8 -0.54 16.72 -13.32
N PHE A 9 -0.12 17.96 -13.07
CA PHE A 9 0.85 18.27 -12.01
C PHE A 9 0.33 17.84 -10.63
N PHE A 10 -0.93 18.14 -10.31
CA PHE A 10 -1.54 17.76 -9.04
C PHE A 10 -1.58 16.23 -8.86
N TYR A 11 -1.86 15.47 -9.93
CA TYR A 11 -1.87 14.01 -9.87
C TYR A 11 -0.47 13.44 -9.60
N TYR A 12 0.57 13.96 -10.25
CA TYR A 12 1.94 13.54 -9.95
C TYR A 12 2.36 13.90 -8.52
N LEU A 13 1.97 15.07 -8.01
CA LEU A 13 2.24 15.47 -6.63
C LEU A 13 1.54 14.53 -5.64
N ALA A 14 0.26 14.22 -5.86
CA ALA A 14 -0.48 13.29 -5.03
C ALA A 14 0.15 11.89 -5.07
N LEU A 15 0.55 11.40 -6.26
CA LEU A 15 1.24 10.13 -6.41
C LEU A 15 2.56 10.12 -5.61
N LEU A 16 3.36 11.19 -5.71
CA LEU A 16 4.60 11.32 -4.94
C LEU A 16 4.33 11.26 -3.43
N ILE A 17 3.33 11.98 -2.93
CA ILE A 17 2.94 11.96 -1.51
C ILE A 17 2.57 10.55 -1.07
N GLY A 18 1.71 9.86 -1.83
CA GLY A 18 1.29 8.50 -1.54
C GLY A 18 2.48 7.52 -1.52
N MET A 19 3.38 7.62 -2.50
CA MET A 19 4.58 6.78 -2.59
C MET A 19 5.57 7.06 -1.45
N VAL A 20 5.74 8.33 -1.04
CA VAL A 20 6.57 8.70 0.13
C VAL A 20 5.97 8.13 1.40
N LEU A 21 4.65 8.19 1.59
CA LEU A 21 3.99 7.57 2.74
C LEU A 21 4.22 6.06 2.77
N LEU A 22 4.07 5.36 1.64
CA LEU A 22 4.34 3.92 1.56
C LEU A 22 5.82 3.59 1.80
N GLY A 23 6.74 4.37 1.22
CA GLY A 23 8.17 4.20 1.43
C GLY A 23 8.57 4.39 2.91
N ALA A 24 8.05 5.44 3.55
CA ALA A 24 8.28 5.70 4.96
C ALA A 24 7.66 4.62 5.87
N TYR A 25 6.51 4.06 5.48
CA TYR A 25 5.92 2.90 6.16
C TYR A 25 6.85 1.67 6.10
N PHE A 26 7.34 1.28 4.92
CA PHE A 26 8.26 0.13 4.81
C PHE A 26 9.59 0.38 5.47
N TRP A 27 10.10 1.62 5.39
CA TRP A 27 11.31 2.03 6.10
C TRP A 27 11.14 1.85 7.62
N THR A 28 10.01 2.29 8.16
CA THR A 28 9.68 2.17 9.58
C THR A 28 9.61 0.71 10.00
N LEU A 29 8.96 -0.14 9.20
CA LEU A 29 9.01 -1.58 9.43
C LEU A 29 10.47 -2.04 9.46
N MET A 30 11.22 -1.90 8.36
CA MET A 30 12.58 -2.46 8.25
C MET A 30 13.55 -2.03 9.37
N ASN A 31 13.33 -0.87 10.00
CA ASN A 31 14.13 -0.38 11.14
C ASN A 31 13.52 -0.70 12.52
N ALA A 32 12.32 -1.26 12.58
CA ALA A 32 11.70 -1.69 13.83
C ALA A 32 12.54 -2.80 14.46
N THR A 33 13.01 -2.56 15.68
CA THR A 33 13.66 -3.60 16.49
C THR A 33 12.60 -4.42 17.17
N ILE A 34 12.47 -5.68 16.77
CA ILE A 34 11.44 -6.58 17.29
C ILE A 34 12.13 -7.77 17.95
N ILE A 35 11.98 -7.88 19.27
CA ILE A 35 12.61 -8.91 20.09
C ILE A 35 11.61 -10.05 20.28
N GLY A 36 12.03 -11.29 20.02
CA GLY A 36 11.20 -12.49 20.28
C GLY A 36 10.17 -12.85 19.20
N VAL A 37 10.13 -12.12 18.07
CA VAL A 37 9.29 -12.47 16.91
C VAL A 37 10.07 -13.31 15.91
N SER A 38 9.40 -14.31 15.32
CA SER A 38 9.97 -15.13 14.26
C SER A 38 10.32 -14.27 13.04
N MET A 39 11.59 -14.34 12.62
CA MET A 39 12.09 -13.65 11.42
C MET A 39 11.26 -13.97 10.17
N ILE A 40 10.71 -15.19 10.07
CA ILE A 40 9.88 -15.61 8.95
C ILE A 40 8.58 -14.79 8.90
N LEU A 41 7.88 -14.65 10.03
CA LEU A 41 6.64 -13.86 10.10
C LEU A 41 6.90 -12.40 9.75
N TYR A 42 8.03 -11.87 10.21
CA TYR A 42 8.44 -10.52 9.93
C TYR A 42 8.76 -10.30 8.44
N LEU A 43 9.46 -11.25 7.81
CA LEU A 43 9.70 -11.24 6.36
C LEU A 43 8.38 -11.34 5.58
N THR A 44 7.45 -12.19 6.02
CA THR A 44 6.11 -12.31 5.42
C THR A 44 5.33 -11.01 5.51
N LEU A 45 5.42 -10.28 6.62
CA LEU A 45 4.81 -8.94 6.74
C LEU A 45 5.38 -7.98 5.69
N VAL A 46 6.71 -7.87 5.58
CA VAL A 46 7.33 -6.93 4.64
C VAL A 46 7.03 -7.29 3.19
N LEU A 47 7.27 -8.55 2.80
CA LEU A 47 7.04 -9.01 1.42
C LEU A 47 5.55 -9.04 1.07
N GLY A 48 4.69 -9.47 2.00
CA GLY A 48 3.24 -9.45 1.84
C GLY A 48 2.71 -8.04 1.65
N GLY A 49 3.25 -7.07 2.39
CA GLY A 49 2.96 -5.65 2.19
C GLY A 49 3.36 -5.16 0.80
N MET A 50 4.55 -5.53 0.31
CA MET A 50 4.98 -5.15 -1.05
C MET A 50 4.06 -5.76 -2.13
N LEU A 51 3.65 -7.02 -1.96
CA LEU A 51 2.70 -7.68 -2.85
C LEU A 51 1.33 -7.00 -2.81
N LEU A 52 0.87 -6.57 -1.63
CA LEU A 52 -0.38 -5.83 -1.46
C LEU A 52 -0.35 -4.49 -2.22
N VAL A 53 0.77 -3.77 -2.14
CA VAL A 53 0.97 -2.54 -2.91
C VAL A 53 0.96 -2.84 -4.41
N GLY A 54 1.72 -3.83 -4.84
CA GLY A 54 1.77 -4.25 -6.24
C GLY A 54 0.41 -4.68 -6.80
N SER A 55 -0.37 -5.46 -6.04
CA SER A 55 -1.70 -5.90 -6.47
C SER A 55 -2.70 -4.74 -6.57
N THR A 56 -2.57 -3.74 -5.69
CA THR A 56 -3.41 -2.53 -5.72
C THR A 56 -3.13 -1.70 -6.97
N PHE A 57 -1.86 -1.44 -7.30
CA PHE A 57 -1.50 -0.76 -8.56
C PHE A 57 -1.83 -1.59 -9.80
N GLY A 58 -1.77 -2.92 -9.70
CA GLY A 58 -2.25 -3.81 -10.75
C GLY A 58 -3.72 -3.54 -11.09
N PHE A 59 -4.56 -3.21 -10.11
CA PHE A 59 -5.98 -2.94 -10.36
C PHE A 59 -6.18 -1.75 -11.32
N SER A 60 -5.44 -0.66 -11.11
CA SER A 60 -5.52 0.55 -11.94
C SER A 60 -5.05 0.38 -13.38
N SER A 61 -4.19 -0.61 -13.66
CA SER A 61 -3.66 -0.84 -15.01
C SER A 61 -4.42 -1.89 -15.82
N THR A 62 -5.51 -2.46 -15.27
CA THR A 62 -6.21 -3.59 -15.91
C THR A 62 -7.45 -3.20 -16.69
N ASN A 63 -7.55 -3.73 -17.91
CA ASN A 63 -8.65 -3.45 -18.84
C ASN A 63 -9.71 -4.56 -18.89
N THR A 64 -9.45 -5.73 -18.27
CA THR A 64 -10.38 -6.86 -18.32
C THR A 64 -11.11 -7.05 -16.98
N ARG A 65 -12.40 -7.41 -17.07
CA ARG A 65 -13.24 -7.67 -15.89
C ARG A 65 -12.70 -8.80 -15.03
N SER A 66 -12.21 -9.88 -15.64
CA SER A 66 -11.66 -11.04 -14.92
C SER A 66 -10.41 -10.68 -14.12
N SER A 67 -9.50 -9.87 -14.68
CA SER A 67 -8.30 -9.42 -13.98
C SER A 67 -8.63 -8.53 -12.81
N ARG A 68 -9.58 -7.59 -12.96
CA ARG A 68 -10.07 -6.74 -11.87
C ARG A 68 -10.59 -7.57 -10.70
N VAL A 69 -11.45 -8.56 -10.97
CA VAL A 69 -11.98 -9.46 -9.93
C VAL A 69 -10.86 -10.23 -9.22
N GLY A 70 -9.93 -10.82 -9.99
CA GLY A 70 -8.80 -11.57 -9.43
C GLY A 70 -7.92 -10.71 -8.54
N LEU A 71 -7.61 -9.48 -8.97
CA LEU A 71 -6.77 -8.54 -8.22
C LEU A 71 -7.49 -7.98 -6.99
N THR A 72 -8.81 -7.77 -7.05
CA THR A 72 -9.60 -7.41 -5.85
C THR A 72 -9.53 -8.52 -4.81
N MET A 73 -9.74 -9.77 -5.21
CA MET A 73 -9.63 -10.91 -4.29
C MET A 73 -8.22 -11.03 -3.71
N LEU A 74 -7.19 -10.93 -4.55
CA LEU A 74 -5.79 -10.99 -4.12
C LEU A 74 -5.46 -9.86 -3.12
N THR A 75 -5.84 -8.63 -3.44
CA THR A 75 -5.61 -7.45 -2.58
C THR A 75 -6.32 -7.60 -1.25
N GLY A 76 -7.57 -8.11 -1.24
CA GLY A 76 -8.31 -8.38 -0.01
C GLY A 76 -7.64 -9.44 0.88
N ILE A 77 -7.18 -10.54 0.28
CA ILE A 77 -6.46 -11.61 0.99
C ILE A 77 -5.15 -11.09 1.57
N LEU A 78 -4.33 -10.42 0.74
CA LEU A 78 -3.07 -9.85 1.19
C LEU A 78 -3.28 -8.80 2.27
N GLY A 79 -4.30 -7.94 2.15
CA GLY A 79 -4.68 -6.97 3.17
C GLY A 79 -5.06 -7.62 4.50
N GLY A 80 -5.85 -8.69 4.45
CA GLY A 80 -6.25 -9.46 5.64
C GLY A 80 -5.07 -10.15 6.34
N ILE A 81 -4.16 -10.75 5.57
CA ILE A 81 -2.93 -11.34 6.11
C ILE A 81 -2.04 -10.25 6.74
N HIS A 82 -1.92 -9.12 6.05
CA HIS A 82 -1.05 -8.03 6.46
C HIS A 82 -1.50 -7.37 7.76
N ILE A 83 -2.81 -7.07 7.89
CA ILE A 83 -3.37 -6.52 9.13
C ILE A 83 -3.28 -7.53 10.29
N PHE A 84 -3.52 -8.81 10.02
CA PHE A 84 -3.34 -9.87 11.02
C PHE A 84 -1.90 -9.91 11.55
N LEU A 85 -0.91 -9.84 10.64
CA LEU A 85 0.50 -9.84 11.03
C LEU A 85 0.88 -8.56 11.80
N LEU A 86 0.36 -7.39 11.43
CA LEU A 86 0.59 -6.15 12.18
C LEU A 86 0.13 -6.29 13.64
N PHE A 87 -1.07 -6.82 13.89
CA PHE A 87 -1.59 -7.01 15.25
C PHE A 87 -0.97 -8.18 16.01
N THR A 88 -0.34 -9.12 15.30
CA THR A 88 0.39 -10.24 15.92
C THR A 88 1.79 -9.81 16.36
N ILE A 89 2.43 -8.92 15.59
CA ILE A 89 3.84 -8.55 15.77
C ILE A 89 3.99 -7.29 16.62
N PHE A 90 3.09 -6.33 16.48
CA PHE A 90 3.13 -5.04 17.17
C PHE A 90 1.98 -4.91 18.16
N ASP A 91 2.19 -4.05 19.16
CA ASP A 91 1.11 -3.66 20.07
C ASP A 91 -0.09 -3.11 19.29
N LEU A 92 -1.29 -3.34 19.82
CA LEU A 92 -2.56 -3.00 19.16
C LEU A 92 -2.58 -1.56 18.60
N ILE A 93 -2.15 -0.59 19.41
CA ILE A 93 -2.13 0.83 19.01
C ILE A 93 -1.15 1.04 17.85
N VAL A 94 0.07 0.48 17.94
CA VAL A 94 1.09 0.60 16.90
C VAL A 94 0.61 -0.07 15.61
N GLY A 95 0.04 -1.27 15.71
CA GLY A 95 -0.54 -1.97 14.57
C GLY A 95 -1.66 -1.17 13.89
N ILE A 96 -2.54 -0.51 14.65
CA ILE A 96 -3.61 0.33 14.09
C ILE A 96 -3.01 1.52 13.33
N ILE A 97 -2.02 2.19 13.92
CA ILE A 97 -1.34 3.34 13.30
C ILE A 97 -0.64 2.91 12.01
N LEU A 98 0.09 1.80 12.04
CA LEU A 98 0.79 1.25 10.87
C LEU A 98 -0.19 0.85 9.76
N PHE A 99 -1.31 0.22 10.11
CA PHE A 99 -2.35 -0.14 9.15
C PHE A 99 -3.00 1.11 8.52
N ALA A 100 -3.37 2.10 9.34
CA ALA A 100 -3.95 3.35 8.87
C ALA A 100 -2.99 4.11 7.97
N TRP A 101 -1.71 4.19 8.34
CA TRP A 101 -0.66 4.80 7.52
C TRP A 101 -0.58 4.13 6.16
N MET A 102 -0.41 2.80 6.13
CA MET A 102 -0.33 2.06 4.87
C MET A 102 -1.58 2.27 4.01
N GLY A 103 -2.77 2.19 4.63
CA GLY A 103 -4.05 2.40 3.94
C GLY A 103 -4.17 3.79 3.31
N ILE A 104 -3.79 4.85 4.04
CA ILE A 104 -3.79 6.22 3.52
C ILE A 104 -2.80 6.37 2.37
N GLY A 105 -1.58 5.86 2.52
CA GLY A 105 -0.56 5.88 1.46
C GLY A 105 -1.05 5.17 0.19
N LEU A 106 -1.67 4.00 0.35
CA LEU A 106 -2.26 3.22 -0.74
C LEU A 106 -3.40 3.98 -1.43
N LEU A 107 -4.35 4.53 -0.67
CA LEU A 107 -5.49 5.24 -1.23
C LEU A 107 -5.06 6.47 -2.05
N ILE A 108 -4.13 7.26 -1.52
CA ILE A 108 -3.61 8.44 -2.21
C ILE A 108 -2.87 8.03 -3.48
N ALA A 109 -1.93 7.08 -3.36
CA ALA A 109 -1.10 6.67 -4.49
C ALA A 109 -1.93 5.99 -5.59
N PHE A 110 -2.87 5.13 -5.22
CA PHE A 110 -3.77 4.45 -6.15
C PHE A 110 -4.71 5.42 -6.87
N ALA A 111 -5.34 6.35 -6.14
CA ALA A 111 -6.23 7.34 -6.75
C ALA A 111 -5.48 8.22 -7.76
N ALA A 112 -4.32 8.75 -7.35
CA ALA A 112 -3.47 9.56 -8.20
C ALA A 112 -2.96 8.81 -9.44
N TYR A 113 -2.54 7.56 -9.27
CA TYR A 113 -2.08 6.73 -10.40
C TYR A 113 -3.21 6.41 -11.38
N SER A 114 -4.43 6.17 -10.87
CA SER A 114 -5.61 5.94 -11.70
C SER A 114 -5.97 7.17 -12.54
N TRP A 115 -5.96 8.37 -11.94
CA TRP A 115 -6.22 9.62 -12.66
C TRP A 115 -5.18 9.95 -13.73
N LEU A 116 -3.95 9.44 -13.61
CA LEU A 116 -2.91 9.58 -14.64
C LEU A 116 -3.09 8.62 -15.82
N HIS A 117 -3.88 7.55 -15.65
CA HIS A 117 -4.15 6.54 -16.68
C HIS A 117 -5.50 6.75 -17.41
N GLU A 118 -6.36 7.62 -16.88
CA GLU A 118 -7.59 8.10 -17.53
C GLU A 118 -7.28 9.21 -18.54
#